data_AF-L0E205-F1
#
_entry.id   AF-L0E205-F1
#
_cell.length_a   1.000
_cell.length_b   1.000
_cell.length_c   1.000
_cell.angle_alpha   90.00
_cell.angle_beta   90.00
_cell.angle_gamma   90.00
#
_symmetry.space_group_name_H-M   'P 1'
#
loop_
_entity.id
_entity.type
_entity.pdbx_description
1 polymer ?
#
loop_
_entity_poly.entity_id
_entity_poly.type
_entity_poly.pdbx_seq_one_letter_code
_entity_poly.pdbx_strand_id
1 'polypeptide(L)'
;MWGDLVKYSNKGQYGKFVRKFSYNLLFGLNEVEVGKQFAKSELTRNLSEDWDYLGIIRRGEHVTVLYRVRSNKKEGEWLGRMVLGYEQGEVRIFGASIF
;
A
#
# COMPACT_ATOMS: atom_id res chain seq x y z
N MET A 1 -9.46 1.07 -1.28
CA MET A 1 -8.23 1.11 -0.46
C MET A 1 -7.03 0.54 -1.20
N TRP A 2 -6.88 -0.78 -1.40
CA TRP A 2 -5.72 -1.32 -2.13
C TRP A 2 -5.59 -0.76 -3.56
N GLY A 3 -6.68 -0.78 -4.34
CA GLY A 3 -6.70 -0.16 -5.66
C GLY A 3 -6.34 1.32 -5.67
N ASP A 4 -6.66 2.07 -4.61
CA ASP A 4 -6.25 3.47 -4.47
C ASP A 4 -4.73 3.59 -4.26
N LEU A 5 -4.14 2.68 -3.47
CA LEU A 5 -2.70 2.61 -3.29
C LEU A 5 -1.99 2.36 -4.62
N VAL A 6 -2.44 1.35 -5.39
CA VAL A 6 -1.90 1.04 -6.73
C VAL A 6 -2.03 2.26 -7.65
N LYS A 7 -3.23 2.83 -7.75
CA LYS A 7 -3.53 3.99 -8.61
C LYS A 7 -2.67 5.21 -8.27
N TYR A 8 -2.58 5.60 -7.00
CA TYR A 8 -1.84 6.80 -6.60
C TYR A 8 -0.33 6.57 -6.58
N SER A 9 0.12 5.34 -6.36
CA SER A 9 1.53 4.93 -6.55
C SER A 9 1.95 5.10 -8.02
N ASN A 10 1.18 4.53 -8.94
CA ASN A 10 1.40 4.65 -10.40
C ASN A 10 1.28 6.08 -10.92
N LYS A 11 0.59 6.97 -10.19
CA LYS A 11 0.52 8.42 -10.52
C LYS A 11 1.54 9.28 -9.77
N GLY A 12 2.26 8.73 -8.80
CA GLY A 12 3.23 9.47 -7.99
C GLY A 12 2.57 10.50 -7.09
N GLN A 13 1.27 10.33 -6.80
CA GLN A 13 0.46 11.28 -6.05
C GLN A 13 0.52 10.96 -4.56
N TYR A 14 1.66 11.23 -3.93
CA TYR A 14 1.95 10.84 -2.55
C TYR A 14 0.89 11.32 -1.54
N GLY A 15 0.46 12.58 -1.62
CA GLY A 15 -0.58 13.11 -0.72
C GLY A 15 -1.92 12.35 -0.82
N LYS A 16 -2.26 11.82 -1.99
CA LYS A 16 -3.45 10.98 -2.16
C LYS A 16 -3.20 9.52 -1.75
N PHE A 17 -1.97 9.05 -1.91
CA PHE A 17 -1.55 7.72 -1.52
C PHE A 17 -1.68 7.52 0.00
N VAL A 18 -1.21 8.49 0.80
CA VAL A 18 -1.23 8.38 2.27
C VAL A 18 -2.56 8.80 2.92
N ARG A 19 -3.54 9.26 2.14
CA ARG A 19 -4.81 9.83 2.64
C ARG A 19 -5.58 8.91 3.61
N LYS A 20 -5.45 7.59 3.45
CA LYS A 20 -6.16 6.58 4.26
C LYS A 20 -5.27 5.92 5.32
N PHE A 21 -4.04 6.40 5.50
CA PHE A 21 -3.14 5.88 6.52
C PHE A 21 -3.63 6.32 7.91
N SER A 22 -3.29 5.52 8.92
CA SER A 22 -3.52 5.90 10.32
C SER A 22 -2.58 7.03 10.72
N TYR A 23 -3.00 7.86 11.67
CA TYR A 23 -2.18 8.95 12.20
C TYR A 23 -0.88 8.43 12.79
N ASN A 24 -0.94 7.30 13.51
CA ASN A 24 0.25 6.65 14.05
C ASN A 24 1.23 6.22 12.96
N LEU A 25 0.74 5.68 11.84
CA LEU A 25 1.60 5.33 10.70
C LEU A 25 2.20 6.59 10.08
N LEU A 26 1.39 7.62 9.83
CA LEU A 26 1.87 8.89 9.26
C LEU A 26 2.95 9.53 10.14
N PHE A 27 2.79 9.53 11.46
CA PHE A 27 3.76 10.08 12.40
C PHE A 27 5.10 9.32 12.39
N GLY A 28 5.04 7.99 12.19
CA GLY A 28 6.23 7.15 12.06
C GLY A 28 6.90 7.21 10.69
N LEU A 29 6.26 7.80 9.68
CA LEU A 29 6.81 7.93 8.33
C LEU A 29 7.46 9.31 8.15
N ASN A 30 8.72 9.34 7.72
CA ASN A 30 9.28 10.56 7.15
C ASN A 30 8.72 10.74 5.73
N GLU A 31 7.71 11.61 5.58
CA GLU A 31 6.99 11.82 4.32
C GLU A 31 7.92 12.11 3.13
N VAL A 32 9.01 12.85 3.36
CA VAL A 32 9.99 13.20 2.33
C VAL A 32 10.75 11.95 1.87
N GLU A 33 11.08 11.07 2.78
CA GLU A 33 11.84 9.85 2.50
C GLU A 33 10.97 8.79 1.83
N VAL A 34 9.74 8.59 2.31
CA VAL A 34 8.78 7.68 1.68
C VAL A 34 8.43 8.15 0.28
N GLY A 35 8.20 9.45 0.09
CA GLY A 35 7.98 10.03 -1.24
C GLY A 35 9.17 9.81 -2.18
N LYS A 36 10.41 9.94 -1.68
CA LYS A 36 11.64 9.67 -2.44
C LYS A 36 11.78 8.18 -2.79
N GLN A 37 11.47 7.26 -1.87
CA GLN A 37 11.50 5.82 -2.15
C GLN A 37 10.43 5.42 -3.18
N PHE A 38 9.23 6.01 -3.09
CA PHE A 38 8.16 5.84 -4.07
C PHE A 38 8.52 6.36 -5.46
N ALA A 39 9.18 7.54 -5.53
CA ALA A 39 9.57 8.16 -6.79
C ALA A 39 10.71 7.40 -7.50
N LYS A 40 11.58 6.74 -6.73
CA LYS A 40 12.77 6.04 -7.25
C LYS A 40 12.53 4.60 -7.66
N SER A 41 11.53 3.92 -7.09
CA SER A 41 11.29 2.50 -7.41
C SER A 41 10.54 2.33 -8.73
N GLU A 42 11.21 1.71 -9.70
CA GLU A 42 10.62 1.35 -10.99
C GLU A 42 9.40 0.43 -10.82
N LEU A 43 9.41 -0.46 -9.81
CA LEU A 43 8.30 -1.37 -9.55
C LEU A 43 7.06 -0.60 -9.09
N THR A 44 7.17 0.25 -8.07
CA THR A 44 6.02 0.95 -7.48
C THR A 44 5.38 1.96 -8.43
N ARG A 45 6.12 2.41 -9.45
CA ARG A 45 5.61 3.32 -10.50
C ARG A 45 4.87 2.60 -11.62
N ASN A 46 4.99 1.28 -11.73
CA ASN A 46 4.49 0.49 -12.86
C ASN A 46 3.74 -0.77 -12.39
N LEU A 47 2.95 -0.66 -11.33
CA LEU A 47 2.12 -1.76 -10.84
C LEU A 47 0.95 -2.01 -11.82
N SER A 48 0.62 -3.27 -12.06
CA SER A 48 -0.58 -3.63 -12.81
C SER A 48 -1.84 -3.27 -12.01
N GLU A 49 -2.89 -2.84 -12.71
CA GLU A 49 -4.24 -2.73 -12.12
C GLU A 49 -4.93 -4.09 -12.00
N ASP A 50 -4.40 -5.12 -12.67
CA ASP A 50 -4.76 -6.52 -12.53
C ASP A 50 -3.92 -7.18 -11.42
N TRP A 51 -4.54 -7.33 -10.26
CA TRP A 51 -3.97 -7.95 -9.05
C TRP A 51 -4.99 -8.91 -8.45
N ASP A 52 -4.51 -9.97 -7.81
CA ASP A 52 -5.38 -10.99 -7.20
C ASP A 52 -5.45 -10.82 -5.69
N TYR A 53 -6.65 -10.97 -5.12
CA TYR A 53 -6.81 -11.15 -3.68
C TYR A 53 -6.40 -12.58 -3.30
N LEU A 54 -5.47 -12.73 -2.36
CA LEU A 54 -4.97 -14.03 -1.93
C LEU A 54 -5.59 -14.50 -0.61
N GLY A 55 -6.02 -13.57 0.25
CA GLY A 55 -6.56 -13.94 1.54
C GLY A 55 -6.46 -12.83 2.58
N ILE A 56 -6.99 -13.16 3.76
CA ILE A 56 -7.05 -12.24 4.90
C ILE A 56 -6.66 -12.97 6.17
N ILE A 57 -5.89 -12.30 7.02
CA ILE A 57 -5.42 -12.85 8.30
C ILE A 57 -5.74 -11.82 9.40
N ARG A 58 -6.59 -12.19 10.35
CA ARG A 58 -6.83 -11.40 11.55
C ARG A 58 -5.71 -11.61 12.57
N ARG A 59 -5.14 -10.54 13.09
CA ARG A 59 -4.06 -10.52 14.08
C ARG A 59 -4.39 -9.51 15.18
N GLY A 60 -5.11 -9.97 16.20
CA GLY A 60 -5.62 -9.11 17.27
C GLY A 60 -6.60 -8.06 16.72
N GLU A 61 -6.30 -6.79 16.97
CA GLU A 61 -7.07 -5.63 16.51
C GLU A 61 -6.87 -5.28 15.04
N HIS A 62 -5.89 -5.89 14.38
CA HIS A 62 -5.58 -5.61 12.98
C HIS A 62 -5.96 -6.77 12.07
N VAL A 63 -6.16 -6.43 10.80
CA VAL A 63 -6.45 -7.39 9.74
C VAL A 63 -5.47 -7.16 8.60
N THR A 64 -4.74 -8.20 8.20
CA THR A 64 -3.81 -8.15 7.08
C THR A 64 -4.47 -8.75 5.84
N VAL A 65 -4.52 -7.98 4.76
CA VAL A 65 -4.99 -8.43 3.45
C VAL A 65 -3.78 -8.66 2.55
N LEU A 66 -3.75 -9.82 1.89
CA LEU A 66 -2.66 -10.23 0.99
C LEU A 66 -3.13 -10.19 -0.46
N TYR A 67 -2.25 -9.74 -1.34
CA TYR A 67 -2.49 -9.61 -2.77
C TYR A 67 -1.32 -10.19 -3.55
N ARG A 68 -1.62 -10.79 -4.70
CA ARG A 68 -0.63 -11.05 -5.73
C ARG A 68 -0.58 -9.83 -6.64
N VAL A 69 0.60 -9.27 -6.81
CA VAL A 69 0.82 -8.02 -7.53
C VAL A 69 1.71 -8.29 -8.73
N ARG A 70 1.44 -7.62 -9.85
CA ARG A 70 2.22 -7.69 -11.08
C ARG A 70 2.71 -6.31 -11.48
N SER A 71 3.64 -6.24 -12.43
CA SER A 71 4.11 -4.98 -13.02
C SER A 71 3.82 -4.95 -14.52
N ASN A 72 3.51 -3.76 -15.04
CA ASN A 72 3.41 -3.51 -16.48
C ASN A 72 4.79 -3.39 -17.17
N LYS A 73 5.89 -3.46 -16.40
CA LYS A 73 7.27 -3.31 -16.92
C LYS A 73 8.23 -4.44 -16.52
N LYS A 74 7.95 -5.15 -15.43
CA LYS A 74 8.77 -6.28 -14.97
C LYS A 74 7.94 -7.55 -14.96
N GLU A 75 8.49 -8.61 -15.53
CA GLU A 75 7.93 -9.95 -15.39
C GLU A 75 8.10 -10.46 -13.96
N GLY A 76 7.11 -11.21 -13.48
CA GLY A 76 7.09 -11.77 -12.13
C GLY A 76 5.83 -11.43 -11.35
N GLU A 77 5.77 -12.00 -10.14
CA GLU A 77 4.70 -11.77 -9.17
C GLU A 77 5.33 -11.36 -7.83
N TRP A 78 4.72 -10.39 -7.17
CA TRP A 78 5.15 -9.87 -5.88
C TRP A 78 4.04 -10.01 -4.85
N LEU A 79 4.42 -10.08 -3.58
CA LEU A 79 3.45 -10.16 -2.48
C LEU A 79 3.09 -8.75 -2.01
N GLY A 80 1.86 -8.33 -2.30
CA GLY A 80 1.25 -7.14 -1.74
C GLY A 80 0.67 -7.42 -0.35
N ARG A 81 0.92 -6.52 0.60
CA ARG A 81 0.38 -6.56 1.95
C ARG A 81 -0.25 -5.23 2.32
N MET A 82 -1.48 -5.26 2.83
CA MET A 82 -2.15 -4.11 3.43
C MET A 82 -2.68 -4.47 4.82
N VAL A 83 -2.26 -3.73 5.85
CA VAL A 83 -2.75 -3.90 7.22
C VAL A 83 -3.81 -2.86 7.49
N LEU A 84 -4.97 -3.31 7.92
CA LEU A 84 -6.13 -2.51 8.29
C LEU A 84 -6.38 -2.59 9.79
N GLY A 85 -6.92 -1.53 10.35
CA GLY A 85 -7.39 -1.45 11.72
C GLY A 85 -8.38 -0.30 11.88
N TYR A 86 -8.94 -0.14 13.07
CA TYR A 86 -9.80 1.00 13.39
C TYR A 86 -9.00 2.10 14.08
N GLU A 87 -9.21 3.34 13.65
CA GLU A 87 -8.72 4.54 14.33
C GLU A 87 -9.84 5.58 14.30
N GLN A 88 -10.25 6.06 15.49
CA GLN A 88 -11.34 7.03 15.63
C GLN A 88 -12.66 6.62 14.93
N GLY A 89 -12.99 5.33 14.96
CA GLY A 89 -14.22 4.78 14.34
C GLY A 89 -14.14 4.57 12.82
N GLU A 90 -13.01 4.88 12.19
CA GLU A 90 -12.80 4.67 10.76
C GLU A 90 -11.80 3.54 10.49
N VAL A 91 -12.00 2.81 9.39
CA VAL A 91 -10.99 1.86 8.89
C VAL A 91 -9.81 2.63 8.28
N ARG A 92 -8.62 2.40 8.82
CA ARG A 92 -7.36 3.03 8.38
C ARG A 92 -6.30 1.99 8.03
N ILE A 93 -5.32 2.41 7.26
CA ILE A 93 -4.17 1.59 6.86
C ILE A 93 -3.05 1.79 7.89
N PHE A 94 -2.66 0.71 8.55
CA PHE A 94 -1.57 0.65 9.53
C PHE A 94 -0.26 0.11 8.93
N GLY A 95 -0.29 -0.30 7.67
CA GLY A 95 0.90 -0.62 6.90
C GLY A 95 0.57 -1.04 5.47
N ALA A 96 1.44 -0.70 4.53
CA ALA A 96 1.35 -1.15 3.14
C ALA A 96 2.75 -1.49 2.63
N SER A 97 2.92 -2.63 1.97
CA SER A 97 4.22 -3.10 1.48
C SER A 97 4.06 -4.00 0.26
N ILE A 98 5.10 -4.04 -0.57
CA ILE A 98 5.27 -5.00 -1.68
C ILE A 98 6.65 -5.63 -1.47
N PHE A 99 6.71 -6.97 -1.47
CA PHE A 99 7.94 -7.77 -1.32
C PHE A 99 8.29 -8.43 -2.65
#